data_AF-A0A965AEY7-F1
#
_entry.id   AF-A0A965AEY7-F1
#
_cell.length_a   1.000
_cell.length_b   1.000
_cell.length_c   1.000
_cell.angle_alpha   90.00
_cell.angle_beta   90.00
_cell.angle_gamma   90.00
#
_symmetry.space_group_name_H-M   'P 1'
#
loop_
_entity.id
_entity.type
_entity.pdbx_description
1 polymer ?
#
loop_
_entity_poly.entity_id
_entity_poly.type
_entity_poly.pdbx_seq_one_letter_code
_entity_poly.pdbx_strand_id
1 'polypeptide(L)'
;MSAYEMKKLEMELKAFISRNFEKPANCKNLEQIRFYVKELCAKIEELELQFNYVPEFAYTLLAQYNSRQNVLINSEFKNSYR
;
A
#
# COMPACT_ATOMS: atom_id res chain seq x y z
N MET A 1 24.03 2.20 -4.61
CA MET A 1 23.30 1.02 -4.13
C MET A 1 23.59 -0.16 -5.02
N SER A 2 23.96 -1.29 -4.42
CA SER A 2 24.12 -2.54 -5.18
C SER A 2 22.74 -3.14 -5.50
N ALA A 3 22.64 -3.85 -6.62
CA ALA A 3 21.43 -4.61 -6.98
C ALA A 3 21.01 -5.60 -5.87
N TYR A 4 21.96 -6.05 -5.04
CA TYR A 4 21.70 -6.89 -3.87
C TYR A 4 20.95 -6.12 -2.76
N GLU A 5 21.33 -4.87 -2.49
CA GLU A 5 20.68 -4.04 -1.47
C GLU A 5 19.27 -3.65 -1.89
N MET A 6 19.08 -3.32 -3.18
CA MET A 6 17.76 -3.06 -3.75
C MET A 6 16.84 -4.27 -3.58
N LYS A 7 17.33 -5.48 -3.91
CA LYS A 7 16.58 -6.73 -3.70
C LYS A 7 16.27 -7.01 -2.24
N LYS A 8 17.21 -6.70 -1.34
CA LYS A 8 17.01 -6.90 0.10
C LYS A 8 15.88 -5.99 0.62
N LEU A 9 15.90 -4.72 0.24
CA LEU A 9 14.85 -3.76 0.60
C LEU A 9 13.50 -4.15 0.00
N GLU A 10 13.46 -4.62 -1.25
CA GLU A 10 12.24 -5.16 -1.84
C GLU A 10 11.68 -6.34 -1.03
N MET A 11 12.55 -7.23 -0.56
CA MET A 11 12.15 -8.40 0.23
C MET A 11 11.65 -8.00 1.61
N GLU A 12 12.33 -7.07 2.29
CA GLU A 12 11.91 -6.53 3.58
C GLU A 12 10.57 -5.80 3.48
N LEU A 13 10.39 -4.97 2.45
CA LEU A 13 9.14 -4.28 2.23
C LEU A 13 8.00 -5.27 1.94
N LYS A 14 8.23 -6.28 1.10
CA LYS A 14 7.24 -7.35 0.87
C LYS A 14 6.90 -8.12 2.14
N ALA A 15 7.89 -8.43 2.98
CA ALA A 15 7.66 -9.11 4.25
C ALA A 15 6.85 -8.23 5.22
N PHE A 16 7.17 -6.94 5.30
CA PHE A 16 6.43 -5.96 6.09
C PHE A 16 4.98 -5.85 5.61
N ILE A 17 4.77 -5.76 4.30
CA ILE A 17 3.44 -5.72 3.68
C ILE A 17 2.67 -6.99 4.02
N SER A 18 3.26 -8.16 3.78
CA SER A 18 2.57 -9.44 4.00
C SER A 18 2.25 -9.74 5.46
N ARG A 19 2.94 -9.10 6.42
CA ARG A 19 2.69 -9.28 7.86
C ARG A 19 1.67 -8.30 8.42
N ASN A 20 1.67 -7.05 7.94
CA ASN A 20 0.85 -5.98 8.53
C ASN A 20 -0.39 -5.65 7.69
N PHE A 21 -0.41 -6.02 6.42
CA PHE A 21 -1.45 -5.59 5.48
C PHE A 21 -2.22 -6.78 4.92
N GLU A 22 -3.53 -6.66 4.92
CA GLU A 22 -4.39 -7.54 4.14
C GLU A 22 -4.32 -7.20 2.65
N LYS A 23 -4.49 -8.21 1.78
CA LYS A 23 -4.55 -7.97 0.34
C LYS A 23 -5.66 -6.95 0.01
N PRO A 24 -5.47 -6.05 -0.97
CA PRO A 24 -6.49 -5.07 -1.36
C PRO A 24 -7.86 -5.71 -1.65
N ALA A 25 -7.87 -6.90 -2.25
CA ALA A 25 -9.10 -7.64 -2.54
C ALA A 25 -9.90 -8.06 -1.28
N ASN A 26 -9.23 -8.23 -0.13
CA ASN A 26 -9.84 -8.64 1.12
C ASN A 26 -10.28 -7.47 1.99
N CYS A 27 -9.81 -6.24 1.73
CA CYS A 27 -10.22 -5.07 2.50
C CYS A 27 -11.74 -4.82 2.37
N LYS A 28 -12.40 -4.65 3.52
CA LYS A 28 -13.87 -4.53 3.63
C LYS A 28 -14.34 -3.13 3.98
N ASN A 29 -13.51 -2.30 4.59
CA ASN A 29 -13.85 -0.95 5.02
C ASN A 29 -12.80 0.08 4.57
N LEU A 30 -13.27 1.31 4.39
CA LEU A 30 -12.43 2.44 3.94
C LEU A 30 -11.36 2.82 4.96
N GLU A 31 -11.64 2.66 6.26
CA GLU A 31 -10.68 2.98 7.32
C GLU A 31 -9.46 2.05 7.30
N GLN A 32 -9.64 0.74 7.07
CA GLN A 32 -8.52 -0.19 6.87
C GLN A 32 -7.64 0.27 5.70
N ILE A 33 -8.26 0.60 4.56
CA ILE A 33 -7.52 1.02 3.38
C ILE A 33 -6.76 2.33 3.64
N ARG A 34 -7.39 3.32 4.29
CA ARG A 34 -6.72 4.58 4.64
C ARG A 34 -5.56 4.37 5.60
N PHE A 35 -5.71 3.51 6.60
CA PHE A 35 -4.64 3.16 7.53
C PHE A 35 -3.46 2.53 6.78
N TYR A 36 -3.76 1.56 5.90
CA TYR A 36 -2.76 0.90 5.08
C TYR A 36 -2.04 1.84 4.11
N VAL A 37 -2.77 2.71 3.40
CA VAL A 37 -2.14 3.70 2.50
C VAL A 37 -1.23 4.64 3.30
N LYS A 38 -1.65 5.06 4.50
CA LYS A 38 -0.85 5.95 5.35
C LYS A 38 0.44 5.27 5.84
N GLU A 39 0.34 4.05 6.37
CA GLU A 39 1.50 3.25 6.82
C GLU A 39 2.45 2.95 5.66
N LEU A 40 1.92 2.58 4.49
CA LEU A 40 2.72 2.30 3.31
C LEU A 40 3.46 3.56 2.83
N CYS A 41 2.78 4.72 2.81
CA CYS A 41 3.39 6.00 2.43
C CYS A 41 4.50 6.40 3.41
N ALA A 42 4.25 6.29 4.72
CA ALA A 42 5.27 6.55 5.73
C ALA A 42 6.50 5.65 5.53
N LYS A 43 6.29 4.37 5.19
CA LYS A 43 7.40 3.44 4.93
C LYS A 43 8.16 3.73 3.62
N ILE A 44 7.45 4.15 2.58
CA ILE A 44 8.04 4.63 1.32
C ILE A 44 8.91 5.85 1.60
N GLU A 45 8.41 6.85 2.35
CA GLU A 45 9.18 8.05 2.72
C GLU A 45 10.42 7.69 3.56
N GLU A 46 10.28 6.77 4.51
CA GLU A 46 11.42 6.25 5.29
C GLU A 46 12.49 5.63 4.39
N LEU A 47 12.08 4.82 3.42
CA LEU A 47 12.98 4.18 2.45
C LEU A 47 13.63 5.21 1.53
N GLU A 48 12.87 6.19 1.06
CA GLU A 48 13.39 7.26 0.22
C GLU A 48 14.43 8.11 0.97
N LEU A 49 14.15 8.47 2.22
CA LEU A 49 15.07 9.26 3.05
C LEU A 49 16.33 8.48 3.44
N GLN A 50 16.21 7.21 3.82
CA GLN A 50 17.36 6.42 4.28
C GLN A 50 18.22 5.87 3.13
N PHE A 51 17.58 5.50 2.03
CA PHE A 51 18.19 4.69 0.99
C PHE A 51 18.16 5.34 -0.40
N ASN A 52 17.45 6.47 -0.55
CA ASN A 52 17.21 7.15 -1.83
C ASN A 52 16.69 6.21 -2.92
N TYR A 53 15.96 5.17 -2.50
CA TYR A 53 15.44 4.13 -3.36
C TYR A 53 14.10 3.63 -2.81
N VAL A 54 13.08 3.69 -3.67
CA VAL A 54 11.76 3.12 -3.39
C VAL A 54 11.49 2.04 -4.44
N PRO A 55 11.14 0.81 -4.01
CA PRO A 55 10.82 -0.24 -4.95
C PRO A 55 9.50 0.03 -5.69
N GLU A 56 9.48 -0.19 -7.01
CA GLU A 56 8.34 0.10 -7.89
C GLU A 56 7.04 -0.62 -7.49
N PHE A 57 7.17 -1.81 -6.89
CA PHE A 57 6.03 -2.56 -6.36
C PHE A 57 5.29 -1.80 -5.25
N ALA A 58 5.96 -0.94 -4.49
CA ALA A 58 5.32 -0.14 -3.44
C ALA A 58 4.26 0.81 -4.03
N TYR A 59 4.63 1.52 -5.11
CA TYR A 59 3.71 2.39 -5.85
C TYR A 59 2.58 1.60 -6.51
N THR A 60 2.89 0.44 -7.08
CA THR A 60 1.89 -0.47 -7.65
C THR A 60 0.86 -0.91 -6.59
N LEU A 61 1.32 -1.24 -5.38
CA LEU A 61 0.45 -1.65 -4.30
C LEU A 61 -0.43 -0.48 -3.80
N LEU A 62 0.14 0.72 -3.70
CA LEU A 62 -0.58 1.93 -3.33
C LEU A 62 -1.71 2.22 -4.34
N ALA A 63 -1.44 2.06 -5.63
CA ALA A 63 -2.46 2.16 -6.68
C ALA A 63 -3.57 1.10 -6.54
N GLN A 64 -3.23 -0.13 -6.15
CA GLN A 64 -4.23 -1.18 -5.91
C GLN A 64 -5.15 -0.85 -4.72
N TYR A 65 -4.59 -0.34 -3.61
CA TYR A 65 -5.40 0.11 -2.48
C TYR A 65 -6.32 1.27 -2.85
N ASN A 66 -5.82 2.26 -3.59
CA ASN A 66 -6.64 3.37 -4.09
C ASN A 66 -7.78 2.90 -4.99
N SER A 67 -7.50 1.96 -5.90
CA SER A 67 -8.54 1.35 -6.75
C SER A 67 -9.62 0.67 -5.91
N ARG A 68 -9.23 -0.13 -4.90
CA ARG A 68 -10.19 -0.74 -3.97
C ARG A 68 -10.99 0.29 -3.18
N GLN A 69 -10.35 1.35 -2.71
CA GLN A 69 -11.00 2.45 -2.00
C GLN A 69 -12.10 3.07 -2.84
N ASN A 70 -11.83 3.35 -4.12
CA ASN A 70 -12.82 3.93 -5.04
C ASN A 70 -14.03 3.01 -5.25
N VAL A 71 -13.81 1.70 -5.33
CA VAL A 71 -14.90 0.71 -5.43
C VAL A 71 -15.79 0.76 -4.19
N LEU A 72 -15.19 0.79 -2.99
CA LEU A 72 -15.94 0.88 -1.73
C LEU A 72 -16.69 2.21 -1.62
N ILE A 73 -16.07 3.34 -1.96
CA ILE A 73 -16.74 4.66 -1.96
C ILE A 73 -17.94 4.64 -2.91
N ASN A 74 -17.78 4.11 -4.13
CA ASN A 74 -18.87 4.04 -5.10
C ASN A 74 -20.01 3.13 -4.60
N SER A 75 -19.68 2.00 -3.95
CA SER A 75 -20.68 1.13 -3.35
C SER A 75 -21.45 1.83 -2.22
N GLU A 76 -20.75 2.50 -1.31
CA GLU A 76 -21.37 3.27 -0.22
C GLU A 76 -22.26 4.39 -0.77
N PHE A 77 -21.77 5.14 -1.76
CA PHE A 77 -22.54 6.20 -2.41
C PHE A 77 -23.84 5.67 -3.03
N LYS A 78 -23.77 4.54 -3.76
CA LYS A 78 -24.97 3.89 -4.31
C LYS A 78 -25.96 3.43 -3.24
N ASN A 79 -25.47 3.00 -2.09
CA ASN A 79 -26.33 2.55 -0.99
C ASN A 79 -26.98 3.73 -0.25
N SER A 80 -26.27 4.84 -0.06
CA SER A 80 -26.80 6.02 0.66
C SER A 80 -27.80 6.85 -0.14
N TYR A 81 -27.72 6.84 -1.47
CA TYR A 81 -28.57 7.64 -2.36
C TYR A 81 -29.62 6.79 -3.11
N ARG A 82 -30.00 5.64 -2.55
CA ARG A 82 -31.04 4.77 -3.12
C ARG A 82 -32.41 5.05 -2.54
#